data_AF-A0A7S3K7Z2-F1
#
_entry.id   AF-A0A7S3K7Z2-F1
#
_cell.length_a   1.000
_cell.length_b   1.000
_cell.length_c   1.000
_cell.angle_alpha   90.00
_cell.angle_beta   90.00
_cell.angle_gamma   90.00
#
_symmetry.space_group_name_H-M   'P 1'
#
loop_
_entity.id
_entity.type
_entity.pdbx_description
1 polymer ?
#
loop_
_entity_poly.entity_id
_entity_poly.type
_entity_poly.pdbx_seq_one_letter_code
_entity_poly.pdbx_strand_id
1 'polypeptide(L)'
;MITNPRVLFLDEPTSGLDSFTANKIVRLLVNQSRQGRTVIATIHQPSSSTFALFDRLILLMDGHLIYQGKADQAVNYFQGLGFKIPTYANPADFFLQEFYVPFYKKKEDLEKLELLIRGYQQNMKVAVENEDANINNLEEITSEKLADTTNHAGPC
;
A
#
# COMPACT_ATOMS: atom_id res chain seq x y z
N MET A 1 -21.54 14.87 -0.56
CA MET A 1 -22.01 13.62 0.09
C MET A 1 -22.84 14.00 1.29
N ILE A 2 -24.07 13.51 1.38
CA ILE A 2 -25.09 13.92 2.38
C ILE A 2 -24.66 13.63 3.83
N THR A 3 -23.76 12.66 4.04
CA THR A 3 -23.36 12.18 5.37
C THR A 3 -21.93 12.56 5.79
N ASN A 4 -21.16 13.27 4.95
CA ASN A 4 -19.75 13.63 5.18
C ASN A 4 -18.91 12.55 5.90
N PRO A 5 -18.84 11.31 5.40
CA PRO A 5 -18.14 10.23 6.08
C PRO A 5 -16.63 10.45 6.08
N ARG A 6 -15.95 10.00 7.15
CA ARG A 6 -14.48 10.06 7.28
C ARG A 6 -13.78 8.98 6.44
N VAL A 7 -14.46 7.89 6.14
CA VAL A 7 -13.93 6.75 5.37
C VAL A 7 -14.86 6.47 4.20
N LEU A 8 -14.29 6.29 3.01
CA LEU A 8 -14.99 5.96 1.77
C LEU A 8 -14.50 4.60 1.27
N PHE A 9 -15.42 3.64 1.15
CA PHE A 9 -15.20 2.37 0.47
C PHE A 9 -15.90 2.40 -0.88
N LEU A 10 -15.17 2.08 -1.94
CA LEU A 10 -15.66 2.15 -3.32
C LEU A 10 -15.30 0.87 -4.03
N ASP A 11 -16.30 0.17 -4.56
CA ASP A 11 -16.06 -1.01 -5.39
C ASP A 11 -16.14 -0.60 -6.86
N GLU A 12 -15.03 -0.79 -7.58
CA GLU A 12 -14.85 -0.50 -9.00
C GLU A 12 -15.46 0.84 -9.48
N PRO A 13 -15.10 2.01 -8.89
CA PRO A 13 -15.73 3.30 -9.19
C PRO A 13 -15.46 3.81 -10.62
N THR A 14 -14.59 3.13 -11.38
CA THR A 14 -14.25 3.44 -12.76
C THR A 14 -14.88 2.49 -13.78
N SER A 15 -15.68 1.52 -13.34
CA SER A 15 -16.30 0.53 -14.22
C SER A 15 -17.26 1.17 -15.22
N GLY A 16 -17.19 0.74 -16.48
CA GLY A 16 -18.02 1.27 -17.57
C GLY A 16 -17.70 2.70 -18.02
N LEU A 17 -16.61 3.31 -17.53
CA LEU A 17 -16.16 4.64 -17.93
C LEU A 17 -15.03 4.56 -18.96
N ASP A 18 -14.96 5.56 -19.82
CA ASP A 18 -13.79 5.77 -20.68
C ASP A 18 -12.56 6.18 -19.83
N SER A 19 -11.36 6.00 -20.38
CA SER A 19 -10.11 6.24 -19.66
C SER A 19 -9.96 7.68 -19.13
N PHE A 20 -10.52 8.67 -19.83
CA PHE A 20 -10.44 10.06 -19.40
C PHE A 20 -11.38 10.35 -18.23
N THR A 21 -12.63 9.89 -18.31
CA THR A 21 -13.59 10.04 -17.20
C THR A 21 -13.16 9.23 -15.98
N ALA A 22 -12.67 8.01 -16.16
CA ALA A 22 -12.11 7.19 -15.08
C ALA A 22 -10.96 7.92 -14.35
N ASN A 23 -10.02 8.52 -15.09
CA ASN A 23 -8.92 9.27 -14.49
C ASN A 23 -9.42 10.50 -13.70
N LYS A 24 -10.45 11.19 -14.18
CA LYS A 24 -11.09 12.29 -13.45
C LYS A 24 -11.71 11.81 -12.13
N ILE A 25 -12.42 10.69 -12.14
CA ILE A 25 -12.98 10.09 -10.92
C ILE A 25 -11.87 9.80 -9.92
N VAL A 26 -10.78 9.15 -10.32
CA VAL A 26 -9.67 8.86 -9.41
C VAL A 26 -9.04 10.14 -8.85
N ARG A 27 -8.84 11.18 -9.67
CA ARG A 27 -8.34 12.47 -9.18
C ARG A 27 -9.27 13.11 -8.15
N LEU A 28 -10.59 13.00 -8.34
CA LEU A 28 -11.56 13.48 -7.36
C LEU A 28 -11.43 12.71 -6.05
N LEU A 29 -11.29 11.38 -6.10
CA LEU A 29 -11.08 10.54 -4.92
C LEU A 29 -9.80 10.90 -4.16
N VAL A 30 -8.70 11.13 -4.89
CA VAL A 30 -7.43 11.59 -4.31
C VAL A 30 -7.60 12.96 -3.65
N ASN A 31 -8.35 13.88 -4.27
CA ASN A 31 -8.66 15.16 -3.65
C ASN A 31 -9.50 15.02 -2.37
N GLN A 32 -10.44 14.06 -2.32
CA GLN A 32 -11.16 13.76 -1.07
C GLN A 32 -10.20 13.22 0.00
N SER A 33 -9.24 12.38 -0.38
CA SER A 33 -8.21 11.88 0.53
C SER A 33 -7.42 13.03 1.16
N ARG A 34 -6.96 13.97 0.33
CA ARG A 34 -6.23 15.18 0.74
C ARG A 34 -7.03 16.12 1.64
N GLN A 35 -8.36 16.02 1.66
CA GLN A 35 -9.24 16.77 2.56
C GLN A 35 -9.43 16.08 3.92
N GLY A 36 -8.62 15.06 4.24
CA GLY A 36 -8.65 14.36 5.52
C GLY A 36 -9.62 13.18 5.57
N ARG A 37 -10.03 12.64 4.41
CA ARG A 37 -10.81 11.40 4.34
C ARG A 37 -9.90 10.22 4.02
N THR A 38 -10.25 9.03 4.50
CA THR A 38 -9.62 7.80 4.05
C THR A 38 -10.41 7.24 2.87
N VAL A 39 -9.77 7.01 1.74
CA VAL A 39 -10.42 6.42 0.55
C VAL A 39 -9.80 5.07 0.26
N ILE A 40 -10.65 4.05 0.17
CA ILE A 40 -10.28 2.68 -0.18
C ILE A 40 -11.12 2.31 -1.40
N ALA A 41 -10.46 1.98 -2.49
CA ALA A 41 -11.11 1.64 -3.74
C ALA A 41 -10.46 0.44 -4.43
N THR A 42 -11.27 -0.42 -5.05
CA THR A 42 -10.82 -1.44 -6.00
C THR A 42 -10.78 -0.82 -7.40
N ILE A 43 -9.68 -0.97 -8.13
CA ILE A 43 -9.55 -0.44 -9.50
C ILE A 43 -9.13 -1.59 -10.42
N HIS A 44 -10.04 -1.96 -11.32
CA HIS A 44 -9.78 -2.98 -12.34
C HIS A 44 -8.93 -2.35 -13.47
N GLN A 45 -7.67 -2.77 -13.61
CA GLN A 45 -6.74 -2.34 -14.67
C GLN A 45 -6.50 -0.82 -14.77
N PRO A 46 -5.83 -0.19 -13.78
CA PRO A 46 -5.54 1.23 -13.84
C PRO A 46 -4.51 1.55 -14.93
N SER A 47 -4.75 2.63 -15.67
CA SER A 47 -3.73 3.20 -16.56
C SER A 47 -2.48 3.65 -15.79
N SER A 48 -1.33 3.78 -16.45
CA SER A 48 -0.09 4.25 -15.81
C SER A 48 -0.26 5.61 -15.10
N SER A 49 -1.03 6.52 -15.72
CA SER A 49 -1.35 7.83 -15.15
C SER A 49 -2.25 7.76 -13.91
N THR A 50 -3.06 6.70 -13.79
CA THR A 50 -3.93 6.46 -12.64
C THR A 50 -3.15 5.77 -11.53
N PHE A 51 -2.32 4.78 -11.86
CA PHE A 51 -1.44 4.09 -10.91
C PHE A 51 -0.50 5.06 -10.19
N ALA A 52 0.05 6.05 -10.90
CA ALA A 52 0.92 7.10 -10.33
C ALA A 52 0.23 7.99 -9.28
N LEU A 53 -1.11 7.93 -9.15
CA LEU A 53 -1.87 8.70 -8.16
C LEU A 53 -2.09 7.93 -6.86
N PHE A 54 -1.76 6.65 -6.79
CA PHE A 54 -2.02 5.82 -5.61
C PHE A 54 -1.00 6.10 -4.51
N ASP A 55 -1.48 6.52 -3.33
CA ASP A 55 -0.62 6.68 -2.15
C ASP A 55 -0.15 5.31 -1.61
N ARG A 56 -1.08 4.35 -1.58
CA ARG A 56 -0.85 2.97 -1.11
C ARG A 56 -1.45 1.97 -2.07
N LEU A 57 -0.81 0.82 -2.18
CA LEU A 57 -1.22 -0.31 -3.01
C LEU A 57 -1.38 -1.54 -2.13
N ILE A 58 -2.47 -2.27 -2.36
CA ILE A 58 -2.72 -3.61 -1.83
C ILE A 58 -2.85 -4.53 -3.04
N LEU A 59 -2.06 -5.59 -3.10
CA LEU A 59 -2.16 -6.60 -4.16
C LEU A 59 -2.54 -7.94 -3.55
N LEU A 60 -3.48 -8.59 -4.22
CA LEU A 60 -4.00 -9.90 -3.87
C LEU A 60 -3.73 -10.88 -5.01
N MET A 61 -3.32 -12.10 -4.66
CA MET A 61 -3.18 -13.22 -5.58
C MET A 61 -3.90 -14.42 -4.95
N ASP A 62 -4.90 -14.97 -5.64
CA ASP A 62 -5.66 -16.14 -5.16
C ASP A 62 -6.18 -15.97 -3.71
N GLY A 63 -6.71 -14.79 -3.39
CA GLY A 63 -7.24 -14.46 -2.06
C GLY A 63 -6.19 -14.12 -0.99
N HIS A 64 -4.90 -14.16 -1.31
CA HIS A 64 -3.82 -13.90 -0.37
C HIS A 64 -3.15 -12.55 -0.64
N LEU A 65 -2.76 -11.84 0.43
CA LEU A 65 -1.97 -10.63 0.33
C LEU A 65 -0.54 -10.97 -0.10
N ILE A 66 -0.12 -10.39 -1.21
CA ILE A 66 1.26 -10.51 -1.71
C ILE A 66 2.02 -9.19 -1.57
N TYR A 67 1.31 -8.08 -1.38
CA TYR A 67 1.92 -6.77 -1.15
C TYR A 67 0.94 -5.82 -0.46
N GLN A 68 1.46 -5.02 0.47
CA GLN A 68 0.77 -3.87 1.04
C GLN A 68 1.81 -2.81 1.40
N GLY A 69 1.67 -1.61 0.84
CA GLY A 69 2.67 -0.57 1.05
C GLY A 69 2.40 0.67 0.21
N LYS A 70 3.41 1.52 0.07
CA LYS A 70 3.36 2.67 -0.85
C LYS A 70 3.42 2.17 -2.29
N ALA A 71 2.61 2.72 -3.19
CA ALA A 71 2.55 2.22 -4.57
C ALA A 71 3.89 2.34 -5.31
N ASP A 72 4.68 3.37 -5.01
CA ASP A 72 6.01 3.63 -5.60
C ASP A 72 7.08 2.60 -5.17
N GLN A 73 6.91 1.94 -4.03
CA GLN A 73 7.83 0.91 -3.54
C GLN A 73 7.51 -0.50 -4.05
N ALA A 74 6.34 -0.70 -4.66
CA ALA A 74 5.90 -2.02 -5.12
C ALA A 74 6.88 -2.64 -6.12
N VAL A 75 7.39 -1.83 -7.06
CA VAL A 75 8.35 -2.29 -8.07
C VAL A 75 9.63 -2.81 -7.42
N ASN A 76 10.23 -2.03 -6.52
CA ASN A 76 11.46 -2.40 -5.82
C ASN A 76 11.26 -3.67 -4.97
N TYR A 77 10.11 -3.80 -4.32
CA TYR A 77 9.77 -4.98 -3.52
C TYR A 77 9.81 -6.27 -4.35
N PHE A 78 9.09 -6.31 -5.47
CA PHE A 78 9.05 -7.52 -6.31
C PHE A 78 10.38 -7.76 -7.04
N GLN A 79 11.14 -6.71 -7.38
CA GLN A 79 12.50 -6.88 -7.89
C GLN A 79 13.41 -7.56 -6.87
N GLY A 80 13.26 -7.25 -5.56
CA GLY A 80 13.97 -7.93 -4.47
C GLY A 80 13.62 -9.42 -4.33
N LEU A 81 12.42 -9.83 -4.78
CA LEU A 81 12.00 -11.23 -4.84
C LEU A 81 12.43 -11.95 -6.13
N GLY A 82 13.13 -11.25 -7.03
CA GLY A 82 13.66 -11.82 -8.29
C GLY A 82 12.80 -11.56 -9.53
N PHE A 83 11.72 -10.78 -9.44
CA PHE A 83 10.89 -10.44 -10.59
C PHE A 83 11.51 -9.33 -11.44
N LYS A 84 11.56 -9.53 -12.76
CA LYS A 84 12.07 -8.54 -13.71
C LYS A 84 10.94 -7.66 -14.23
N ILE A 85 10.75 -6.51 -13.59
CA ILE A 85 9.71 -5.55 -13.99
C ILE A 85 10.26 -4.63 -15.09
N PRO A 86 9.60 -4.54 -16.27
CA PRO A 86 10.04 -3.65 -17.34
C PRO A 86 9.88 -2.17 -16.97
N THR A 87 10.91 -1.36 -17.23
CA THR A 87 10.93 0.09 -16.88
C THR A 87 9.91 0.93 -17.65
N TYR A 88 9.58 0.54 -18.89
CA TYR A 88 8.68 1.30 -19.78
C TYR A 88 7.26 0.71 -19.85
N ALA A 89 6.95 -0.26 -18.99
CA ALA A 89 5.62 -0.84 -18.88
C ALA A 89 4.85 -0.22 -17.71
N ASN A 90 3.52 -0.25 -17.79
CA ASN A 90 2.67 0.06 -16.65
C ASN A 90 2.90 -1.00 -15.55
N PRO A 91 3.37 -0.62 -14.34
CA PRO A 91 3.58 -1.58 -13.26
C PRO A 91 2.30 -2.33 -12.89
N ALA A 92 1.15 -1.66 -12.93
CA ALA A 92 -0.13 -2.29 -12.59
C ALA A 92 -0.49 -3.40 -13.57
N ASP A 93 -0.33 -3.16 -14.87
CA ASP A 93 -0.60 -4.18 -15.90
C ASP A 93 0.36 -5.36 -15.76
N PHE A 94 1.64 -5.08 -15.48
CA PHE A 94 2.62 -6.13 -15.20
C PHE A 94 2.20 -6.98 -13.99
N PHE A 95 1.83 -6.37 -12.86
CA PHE A 95 1.40 -7.10 -11.67
C PHE A 95 0.16 -7.96 -11.94
N LEU A 96 -0.83 -7.42 -12.64
CA LEU A 96 -2.04 -8.14 -13.00
C LEU A 96 -1.75 -9.34 -13.91
N GLN A 97 -0.80 -9.22 -14.84
CA GLN A 97 -0.40 -10.32 -15.73
C GLN A 97 0.46 -11.36 -15.01
N GLU A 98 1.46 -10.93 -14.25
CA GLU A 98 2.45 -11.81 -13.62
C GLU A 98 1.85 -12.63 -12.45
N PHE A 99 0.89 -12.04 -11.74
CA PHE A 99 0.22 -12.63 -10.57
C PHE A 99 -1.20 -13.14 -10.89
N TYR A 100 -1.54 -13.28 -12.17
CA TYR A 100 -2.76 -13.95 -12.57
C TYR A 100 -2.69 -15.45 -12.27
N VAL A 101 -3.73 -16.00 -11.64
CA VAL A 101 -3.85 -17.45 -11.36
C VAL A 101 -5.04 -18.00 -12.13
N PRO A 102 -4.84 -18.96 -13.06
CA PRO A 102 -5.94 -19.60 -13.76
C PRO A 102 -6.73 -20.53 -12.82
N PHE A 103 -7.96 -20.86 -13.21
CA PHE A 103 -8.83 -21.75 -12.42
C PHE A 103 -8.17 -23.12 -12.14
N TYR A 104 -7.47 -23.68 -13.14
CA TYR A 104 -6.66 -24.88 -12.98
C TYR A 104 -5.22 -24.50 -12.69
N LYS A 105 -4.82 -24.61 -11.42
CA LYS A 105 -3.50 -24.23 -10.94
C LYS A 105 -2.46 -25.27 -11.33
N LYS A 106 -1.40 -24.83 -12.00
CA LYS A 106 -0.21 -25.66 -12.22
C LYS A 106 0.65 -25.65 -10.97
N LYS A 107 1.61 -26.58 -10.92
CA LYS A 107 2.58 -26.64 -9.83
C LYS A 107 3.37 -25.32 -9.73
N GLU A 108 3.73 -24.73 -10.87
CA GLU A 108 4.45 -23.45 -10.90
C GLU A 108 3.65 -22.29 -10.27
N ASP A 109 2.33 -22.26 -10.48
CA ASP A 109 1.46 -21.22 -9.91
C ASP A 109 1.42 -21.28 -8.38
N LEU A 110 1.38 -22.50 -7.83
CA LEU A 110 1.38 -22.75 -6.40
C LEU A 110 2.73 -22.41 -5.76
N GLU A 111 3.84 -22.81 -6.41
CA GLU A 111 5.19 -22.48 -5.96
C GLU A 111 5.42 -20.95 -5.96
N LYS A 112 4.92 -20.24 -6.99
CA LYS A 112 4.96 -18.77 -7.06
C LYS A 112 4.13 -18.13 -5.93
N LEU A 113 2.90 -18.61 -5.73
CA LEU A 113 2.02 -18.12 -4.68
C LEU A 113 2.66 -18.28 -3.29
N GLU A 114 3.25 -19.44 -3.00
CA GLU A 114 3.93 -19.71 -1.73
C GLU A 114 5.13 -18.77 -1.51
N LEU A 115 5.95 -18.56 -2.56
CA LEU A 115 7.07 -17.61 -2.52
C LEU A 115 6.60 -16.20 -2.16
N LEU A 116 5.53 -15.73 -2.81
CA LEU A 116 4.99 -14.38 -2.59
C LEU A 116 4.38 -14.20 -1.21
N ILE A 117 3.60 -15.18 -0.74
CA ILE A 117 3.02 -15.16 0.61
C ILE A 117 4.12 -15.12 1.66
N ARG A 118 5.15 -15.98 1.52
CA ARG A 118 6.29 -16.02 2.42
C ARG A 118 7.05 -14.69 2.42
N GLY A 119 7.32 -14.14 1.23
CA GLY A 119 7.98 -12.85 1.07
C GLY A 119 7.21 -11.72 1.74
N TYR A 120 5.88 -11.73 1.63
CA TYR A 120 5.02 -10.74 2.29
C TYR A 120 5.06 -10.86 3.81
N GLN A 121 4.89 -12.07 4.35
CA GLN A 121 4.91 -12.32 5.80
C GLN A 121 6.25 -11.92 6.44
N GLN A 122 7.37 -12.21 5.78
CA GLN A 122 8.69 -11.83 6.27
C GLN A 122 8.86 -10.30 6.29
N ASN A 123 8.43 -9.62 5.23
CA ASN A 123 8.48 -8.16 5.18
C ASN A 123 7.56 -7.50 6.23
N MET A 124 6.39 -8.09 6.49
CA MET A 124 5.49 -7.62 7.55
C MET A 124 6.10 -7.77 8.95
N LYS A 125 6.76 -8.90 9.26
CA LYS A 125 7.43 -9.06 10.56
C LYS A 125 8.47 -7.98 10.78
N VAL A 126 9.30 -7.70 9.77
CA VAL A 126 10.30 -6.64 9.82
C VAL A 126 9.65 -5.27 10.00
N ALA A 127 8.54 -4.99 9.33
CA ALA A 127 7.83 -3.72 9.49
C ALA A 127 7.29 -3.53 10.92
N VAL A 128 6.71 -4.58 11.51
CA VAL A 128 6.20 -4.57 12.89
C VAL A 128 7.35 -4.40 13.89
N GLU A 129 8.44 -5.16 13.75
CA GLU A 129 9.62 -5.05 14.62
C GLU A 129 10.25 -3.65 14.58
N ASN A 130 10.27 -3.02 13.39
CA ASN A 130 10.76 -1.64 13.24
C ASN A 130 9.82 -0.60 13.88
N GLU A 131 8.50 -0.80 13.81
CA GLU A 131 7.53 0.06 14.50
C GLU A 131 7.68 -0.05 16.02
N ASP A 132 7.81 -1.28 16.55
CA ASP A 132 8.04 -1.53 17.98
C ASP A 132 9.34 -0.86 18.46
N ALA A 133 10.44 -1.00 17.70
CA ALA A 133 11.71 -0.36 18.02
C ALA A 133 11.62 1.18 18.01
N ASN A 134 10.85 1.76 17.08
CA ASN A 134 10.69 3.20 16.96
C ASN A 134 9.82 3.78 18.11
N ILE A 135 8.79 3.04 18.54
CA ILE A 135 7.98 3.40 19.71
C ILE A 135 8.84 3.39 20.98
N ASN A 136 9.65 2.33 21.19
CA ASN A 136 10.54 2.24 22.35
C ASN A 136 11.54 3.39 22.40
N ASN A 137 12.16 3.74 21.27
CA ASN A 137 13.07 4.89 21.20
C ASN A 137 12.38 6.22 21.50
N LEU A 138 11.12 6.40 21.08
CA LEU A 138 10.33 7.60 21.39
C LEU A 138 10.01 7.70 22.88
N GLU A 139 9.72 6.60 23.55
CA GLU A 139 9.48 6.56 25.00
C GLU A 139 10.76 6.84 25.81
N GLU A 140 11.91 6.35 25.33
CA GLU A 140 13.22 6.59 25.95
C GLU A 140 13.65 8.07 25.83
N ILE A 141 13.44 8.69 24.66
CA ILE A 141 13.71 10.13 24.46
C ILE A 141 12.75 11.01 25.27
N THR A 142 11.50 10.58 25.46
CA THR A 142 10.50 11.34 26.23
C THR A 142 10.77 11.27 27.73
N SER A 143 11.28 10.13 28.24
CA SER A 143 11.65 9.96 29.64
C SER A 143 12.94 10.71 30.01
N GLU A 144 13.95 10.76 29.13
CA GLU A 144 15.15 11.61 29.33
C GLU A 144 14.80 13.11 29.35
N LYS A 145 13.94 13.58 28.45
CA LYS A 145 13.50 15.00 28.44
C LYS A 145 12.71 15.42 29.67
N LEU A 146 11.97 14.52 30.30
CA LEU A 146 11.24 14.82 31.53
C LEU A 146 12.18 15.00 32.72
N ALA A 147 13.24 14.17 32.80
CA ALA A 147 14.23 14.23 33.88
C ALA A 147 15.07 15.53 33.87
N ASP A 148 15.36 16.08 32.70
CA ASP A 148 16.12 17.34 32.59
C ASP A 148 15.29 18.59 32.97
N THR A 149 13.96 18.58 32.78
CA THR A 149 13.11 19.74 33.13
C THR A 149 12.85 19.89 34.63
N THR A 150 12.99 18.82 35.42
CA THR A 150 12.79 18.87 36.88
C THR A 150 13.96 19.48 37.66
N ASN A 151 15.13 19.69 37.03
CA ASN A 151 16.33 20.22 37.69
C ASN A 151 16.51 21.76 37.61
N HIS A 152 15.52 22.52 37.13
CA HIS A 152 15.60 23.99 37.03
C HIS A 152 14.52 24.77 37.82
N ALA A 153 13.70 24.10 38.63
CA ALA A 153 12.82 24.77 39.59
C ALA A 153 13.48 24.83 40.98
N GLY A 154 14.46 25.72 41.15
CA GLY A 154 15.03 26.05 42.46
C GLY A 154 14.06 26.91 43.29
N PRO A 155 13.99 26.74 44.62
CA PRO A 155 13.01 27.43 45.46
C PRO A 155 13.37 28.91 45.65
N CYS A 156 12.39 29.80 45.41
CA CYS A 156 12.38 31.17 45.92
C CYS A 156 11.83 31.21 47.34
#